data_AF-C6FA26-F1
#
_entry.id   AF-C6FA26-F1
#
_cell.length_a   1.000
_cell.length_b   1.000
_cell.length_c   1.000
_cell.angle_alpha   90.00
_cell.angle_beta   90.00
_cell.angle_gamma   90.00
#
_symmetry.space_group_name_H-M   'P 1'
#
loop_
_entity.id
_entity.type
_entity.pdbx_description
1 polymer ?
#
loop_
_entity_poly.entity_id
_entity_poly.type
_entity_poly.pdbx_seq_one_letter_code
_entity_poly.pdbx_strand_id
1 'polypeptide(L)'
;PENVDLDKVKVVHYCAAGSKPWRYTGKEENMEREDIKMLVKKWWDIYDDLSLDFKVTDPMPDAETPSELQQMASNSILAADIPRPNPLLSLSPAA
;
A
#
# COMPACT_ATOMS: atom_id res chain seq x y z
N PRO A 1 -1.97 -22.02 13.44
CA PRO A 1 -1.90 -22.50 12.03
C PRO A 1 -1.23 -23.86 12.01
N GLU A 2 -1.71 -24.81 11.20
CA GLU A 2 -1.09 -26.14 11.06
C GLU A 2 0.23 -26.07 10.29
N ASN A 3 1.00 -27.17 10.31
CA ASN A 3 2.28 -27.26 9.63
C ASN A 3 2.09 -27.38 8.12
N VAL A 4 2.63 -26.42 7.36
CA VAL A 4 2.43 -26.32 5.91
C VAL A 4 3.69 -26.78 5.16
N ASP A 5 3.50 -27.59 4.12
CA ASP A 5 4.55 -28.01 3.21
C ASP A 5 4.94 -26.85 2.26
N LEU A 6 6.06 -26.18 2.57
CA LEU A 6 6.50 -24.96 1.90
C LEU A 6 6.80 -25.13 0.41
N ASP A 7 7.06 -26.35 -0.06
CA ASP A 7 7.38 -26.60 -1.46
C ASP A 7 6.12 -26.62 -2.36
N LYS A 8 4.94 -26.79 -1.76
CA LYS A 8 3.66 -26.80 -2.48
C LYS A 8 2.93 -25.46 -2.43
N VAL A 9 3.35 -24.55 -1.56
CA VAL A 9 2.68 -23.27 -1.33
C VAL A 9 3.07 -22.26 -2.41
N LYS A 10 2.06 -21.66 -3.04
CA LYS A 10 2.26 -20.57 -4.02
C LYS A 10 2.00 -19.18 -3.45
N VAL A 11 1.09 -19.09 -2.48
CA VAL A 11 0.62 -17.82 -1.91
C VAL A 11 0.54 -17.96 -0.39
N VAL A 12 1.05 -16.96 0.33
CA VAL A 12 1.00 -16.88 1.78
C VAL A 12 0.15 -15.67 2.17
N HIS A 13 -0.84 -15.88 3.04
CA HIS A 13 -1.68 -14.81 3.57
C HIS A 13 -1.34 -14.57 5.05
N TYR A 14 -0.78 -13.39 5.34
CA TYR A 14 -0.39 -12.96 6.69
C TYR A 14 -1.57 -12.31 7.43
N CYS A 15 -2.45 -13.15 8.01
CA CYS A 15 -3.72 -12.71 8.61
C CYS A 15 -3.59 -12.32 10.10
N ALA A 16 -2.68 -12.97 10.85
CA ALA A 16 -2.58 -12.75 12.30
C ALA A 16 -1.88 -11.43 12.66
N ALA A 17 -2.17 -10.89 13.85
CA ALA A 17 -1.40 -9.79 14.42
C ALA A 17 0.10 -10.16 14.42
N GLY A 18 0.93 -9.19 14.03
CA GLY A 18 2.39 -9.27 13.80
C GLY A 18 2.93 -10.41 12.93
N SER A 19 2.07 -11.23 12.32
CA SER A 19 2.47 -12.15 11.24
C SER A 19 2.99 -11.45 9.98
N LYS A 20 2.83 -10.12 9.88
CA LYS A 20 3.38 -9.31 8.80
C LYS A 20 4.91 -9.38 8.83
N PRO A 21 5.59 -9.84 7.76
CA PRO A 21 7.04 -10.05 7.77
C PRO A 21 7.87 -8.81 8.14
N TRP A 22 7.43 -7.63 7.71
CA TRP A 22 8.06 -6.33 8.02
C TRP A 22 7.85 -5.87 9.48
N ARG A 23 7.02 -6.57 10.26
CA ARG A 23 6.76 -6.33 11.68
C ARG A 23 7.13 -7.55 12.53
N TYR A 24 7.91 -8.49 11.97
CA TYR A 24 8.28 -9.71 12.67
C TYR A 24 9.13 -9.39 13.91
N THR A 25 8.62 -9.75 15.09
CA THR A 25 9.30 -9.53 16.38
C THR A 25 9.80 -10.82 17.04
N GLY A 26 9.34 -11.98 16.58
CA GLY A 26 9.67 -13.29 17.17
C GLY A 26 9.00 -13.59 18.51
N LYS A 27 8.14 -12.70 19.03
CA LYS A 27 7.54 -12.79 20.38
C LYS A 27 6.09 -13.27 20.40
N GLU A 28 5.42 -13.24 19.26
CA GLU A 28 4.00 -13.57 19.18
C GLU A 28 3.79 -15.07 19.02
N GLU A 29 2.55 -15.50 19.23
CA GLU A 29 2.18 -16.91 19.21
C GLU A 29 2.54 -17.58 17.88
N ASN A 30 3.21 -18.73 17.95
CA ASN A 30 3.67 -19.54 16.81
C ASN A 30 4.86 -18.94 16.02
N MET A 31 5.39 -17.76 16.38
CA MET A 31 6.54 -17.16 15.68
C MET A 31 7.85 -17.93 15.84
N GLU A 32 7.93 -18.81 16.84
CA GLU A 32 9.05 -19.69 17.11
C GLU A 32 9.17 -20.83 16.09
N ARG A 33 8.12 -21.10 15.31
CA ARG A 33 8.10 -22.17 14.32
C ARG A 33 9.06 -21.90 13.15
N GLU A 34 9.76 -22.95 12.74
CA GLU A 34 10.80 -22.86 11.71
C GLU A 34 10.25 -22.52 10.32
N ASP A 35 9.07 -23.01 9.97
CA ASP A 35 8.42 -22.67 8.70
C ASP A 35 8.05 -21.19 8.65
N ILE A 36 7.60 -20.59 9.76
CA ILE A 36 7.34 -19.16 9.84
C ILE A 36 8.63 -18.34 9.67
N LYS A 37 9.72 -18.73 10.36
CA LYS A 37 11.02 -18.08 10.19
C LYS A 37 11.51 -18.16 8.74
N MET A 38 11.30 -19.30 8.08
CA MET A 38 11.67 -19.48 6.68
C MET A 38 10.85 -18.59 5.75
N LEU A 39 9.54 -18.45 5.98
CA LEU A 39 8.67 -17.55 5.21
C LEU A 39 9.07 -16.09 5.36
N VAL A 40 9.35 -15.65 6.60
CA VAL A 40 9.81 -14.28 6.88
C VAL A 40 11.17 -14.03 6.22
N LYS A 41 12.09 -14.99 6.27
CA LYS A 41 13.38 -14.90 5.59
C LYS A 41 13.22 -14.76 4.07
N LYS A 42 12.44 -15.63 3.43
CA LYS A 42 12.14 -15.55 1.99
C LYS A 42 11.54 -14.19 1.61
N TRP A 43 10.70 -13.62 2.47
CA TRP A 43 10.12 -12.28 2.23
C TRP A 43 11.20 -11.18 2.25
N TRP A 44 12.12 -11.20 3.22
CA TRP A 44 13.24 -10.26 3.28
C TRP A 44 14.21 -10.42 2.13
N ASP A 45 14.53 -11.67 1.75
CA ASP A 45 15.40 -11.96 0.59
C ASP A 45 14.84 -11.33 -0.70
N ILE A 46 13.51 -11.28 -0.87
CA ILE A 46 12.85 -10.62 -2.00
C ILE A 46 12.83 -9.09 -1.83
N TYR A 47 12.55 -8.59 -0.63
CA TYR A 47 12.47 -7.15 -0.38
C TYR A 47 13.83 -6.46 -0.56
N ASP A 48 14.92 -7.10 -0.13
CA ASP A 48 16.28 -6.58 -0.21
C ASP A 48 16.92 -6.80 -1.60
N ASP A 49 16.21 -7.46 -2.53
CA ASP A 49 16.68 -7.69 -3.89
C ASP A 49 16.56 -6.42 -4.75
N LEU A 50 17.67 -5.68 -4.84
CA LEU A 50 17.80 -4.45 -5.65
C LEU A 50 17.58 -4.65 -7.16
N SER A 51 17.55 -5.90 -7.64
CA SER A 51 17.23 -6.20 -9.04
C SER A 51 15.73 -6.07 -9.32
N LEU A 52 14.89 -6.21 -8.29
CA LEU A 52 13.45 -6.04 -8.36
C LEU A 52 13.03 -4.57 -8.20
N ASP A 53 13.95 -3.69 -7.82
CA ASP A 53 13.70 -2.26 -7.77
C ASP A 53 13.20 -1.76 -9.13
N PHE A 54 12.09 -1.03 -9.09
CA PHE A 54 11.53 -0.39 -10.26
C PHE A 54 12.57 0.55 -10.89
N LYS A 55 13.09 0.18 -12.07
CA LYS A 55 13.96 1.03 -12.86
C LYS A 55 13.10 1.91 -13.74
N VAL A 56 13.24 3.22 -13.60
CA VAL A 56 12.67 4.19 -14.54
C VAL A 56 13.53 4.14 -15.80
N THR A 57 13.31 3.13 -16.65
CA THR A 57 14.11 2.93 -17.87
C THR A 57 13.50 3.54 -19.13
N ASP A 58 12.36 4.20 -19.01
CA ASP A 58 11.84 5.07 -20.06
C ASP A 58 11.53 6.43 -19.43
N PRO A 59 11.78 7.55 -20.12
CA PRO A 59 11.11 8.79 -19.76
C PRO A 59 9.63 8.50 -19.90
N MET A 60 9.00 8.20 -18.76
CA MET A 60 7.58 8.36 -18.58
C MET A 60 7.26 9.72 -19.22
N PRO A 61 6.38 9.82 -20.25
CA PRO A 61 5.95 11.12 -20.71
C PRO A 61 5.53 11.87 -19.45
N ASP A 62 6.19 13.01 -19.24
CA ASP A 62 6.21 13.74 -17.97
C ASP A 62 4.85 13.61 -17.29
N ALA A 63 4.87 13.11 -16.04
CA ALA A 63 3.75 12.99 -15.13
C ALA A 63 2.53 13.78 -15.64
N GLU A 64 1.46 13.07 -16.04
CA GLU A 64 0.18 13.63 -16.52
C GLU A 64 0.03 15.03 -15.96
N THR A 65 0.33 16.03 -16.80
CA THR A 65 0.53 17.38 -16.29
C THR A 65 -0.73 17.76 -15.51
N PRO A 66 -0.66 18.54 -14.42
CA PRO A 66 -1.86 18.96 -13.69
C PRO A 66 -2.94 19.54 -14.62
N SER A 67 -2.52 20.07 -15.78
CA SER A 67 -3.37 20.49 -16.89
C SER A 67 -4.23 19.37 -17.48
N GLU A 68 -3.70 18.17 -17.71
CA GLU A 68 -4.46 17.02 -18.24
C GLU A 68 -5.45 16.46 -17.22
N LEU A 69 -5.07 16.39 -15.93
CA LEU A 69 -5.99 16.03 -14.85
C LEU A 69 -7.10 17.09 -14.67
N GLN A 70 -6.76 18.38 -14.81
CA GLN A 70 -7.72 19.47 -14.80
C GLN A 70 -8.65 19.41 -16.01
N GLN A 71 -8.14 19.05 -17.19
CA GLN A 71 -8.90 18.98 -18.43
C GLN A 71 -9.81 17.74 -18.47
N MET A 72 -9.37 16.58 -17.96
CA MET A 72 -10.26 15.42 -17.79
C MET A 72 -11.35 15.69 -16.73
N ALA A 73 -11.03 16.43 -15.66
CA ALA A 73 -12.01 16.81 -14.65
C ALA A 73 -13.00 17.86 -15.18
N SER A 74 -12.55 18.77 -16.04
CA SER A 74 -13.39 19.78 -16.71
C SER A 74 -14.31 19.18 -17.78
N ASN A 75 -13.86 18.09 -18.43
CA ASN A 75 -14.63 17.39 -19.46
C ASN A 75 -15.54 16.29 -18.87
N SER A 76 -15.50 16.06 -17.56
CA SER A 76 -16.35 15.07 -16.88
C SER A 76 -17.74 15.66 -16.60
N ILE A 77 -18.78 15.04 -17.18
CA ILE A 77 -20.20 15.42 -17.02
C ILE A 77 -20.66 15.38 -15.54
N LEU A 78 -19.92 14.68 -14.67
CA LEU A 78 -20.23 14.55 -13.23
C LEU A 78 -19.85 15.79 -12.39
N ALA A 79 -19.08 16.74 -12.91
CA ALA A 79 -18.64 17.92 -12.15
C ALA A 79 -19.64 19.10 -12.16
N ALA A 80 -20.75 19.00 -12.91
CA ALA A 80 -21.64 20.13 -13.15
C ALA A 80 -22.54 20.53 -11.96
N ASP A 81 -22.61 19.74 -10.88
CA ASP A 81 -23.65 19.93 -9.83
C ASP A 81 -23.16 19.92 -8.37
N ILE A 82 -21.88 20.19 -8.09
CA ILE A 82 -21.44 20.41 -6.71
C ILE A 82 -21.32 21.92 -6.45
N PRO A 83 -22.21 22.54 -5.66
CA PRO A 83 -22.04 23.93 -5.25
C PRO A 83 -20.80 24.04 -4.37
N ARG A 84 -19.85 24.90 -4.75
CA ARG A 84 -18.69 25.21 -3.92
C ARG A 84 -19.18 25.76 -2.57
N PRO A 85 -18.65 25.30 -1.41
CA PRO A 85 -19.01 25.92 -0.14
C PRO A 85 -18.46 27.35 -0.11
N ASN A 86 -19.35 28.30 0.15
CA ASN A 86 -19.04 29.73 0.28
C ASN A 86 -18.15 29.95 1.52
N PRO A 87 -17.01 30.65 1.41
CA PRO A 87 -16.09 30.86 2.54
C PRO A 87 -16.54 31.96 3.52
N LEU A 88 -17.79 32.46 3.43
CA LEU A 88 -18.26 33.64 4.17
C LEU A 88 -19.25 33.33 5.32
N LEU A 89 -19.07 32.22 6.04
CA LEU A 89 -19.66 32.06 7.37
C LEU A 89 -18.55 32.00 8.42
N SER A 90 -17.97 33.18 8.64
CA SER A 90 -17.21 33.54 9.83
C SER A 90 -18.04 33.23 11.08
N LEU A 91 -17.59 32.26 11.89
CA LEU A 91 -18.07 32.02 13.24
C LEU A 91 -17.86 33.28 14.11
N SER A 92 -18.96 33.94 14.50
CA SER A 92 -18.92 34.89 15.62
C SER A 92 -18.73 34.14 16.94
N PRO A 93 -17.92 34.65 17.88
CA PRO A 93 -17.76 34.04 19.19
C PRO A 93 -18.99 34.36 20.06
N ALA A 94 -19.46 33.35 20.79
CA ALA A 94 -20.53 33.48 21.77
C ALA A 94 -20.08 34.37 22.95
N ALA A 95 -20.96 35.30 23.35
CA ALA A 95 -20.89 36.04 24.60
C ALA A 95 -21.75 35.34 25.67
#